data_AF-A0A2V8ICF4-F1
#
_entry.id   AF-A0A2V8ICF4-F1
#
_cell.length_a   1.000
_cell.length_b   1.000
_cell.length_c   1.000
_cell.angle_alpha   90.00
_cell.angle_beta   90.00
_cell.angle_gamma   90.00
#
_symmetry.space_group_name_H-M   'P 1'
#
loop_
_entity.id
_entity.type
_entity.pdbx_description
1 polymer ?
#
loop_
_entity_poly.entity_id
_entity_poly.type
_entity_poly.pdbx_seq_one_letter_code
_entity_poly.pdbx_strand_id
1 'polypeptide(L)'
;MVTYNIHKCRGLDRRVQPGRIVDILGEINADILALQEVLSVEGRSREADQAQFIAEELGLDFAFGETRHLNGGRYGNVILTHFPIHICRNYDITAMGREP
;
A
#
# COMPACT_ATOMS: atom_id res chain seq x y z
N MET A 1 3.77 0.59 15.60
CA MET A 1 3.06 0.12 14.39
C MET A 1 1.90 1.05 14.08
N VAL A 2 1.67 1.36 12.81
CA VAL A 2 0.54 2.16 12.33
C VAL A 2 -0.23 1.40 11.25
N THR A 3 -1.54 1.61 11.20
CA THR A 3 -2.39 1.16 10.09
C THR A 3 -3.08 2.36 9.44
N TYR A 4 -3.18 2.37 8.12
CA TYR A 4 -3.76 3.50 7.39
C TYR A 4 -4.39 3.05 6.06
N ASN A 5 -5.69 3.30 5.92
CA ASN A 5 -6.36 3.19 4.62
C ASN A 5 -6.06 4.44 3.79
N ILE A 6 -5.23 4.28 2.76
CA ILE A 6 -4.69 5.39 1.96
C ILE A 6 -5.59 5.77 0.79
N HIS A 7 -6.71 5.06 0.59
CA HIS A 7 -7.68 5.31 -0.46
C HIS A 7 -7.05 5.50 -1.85
N LYS A 8 -6.13 4.61 -2.24
CA LYS A 8 -5.33 4.68 -3.47
C LYS A 8 -4.56 6.00 -3.62
N CYS A 9 -4.05 6.53 -2.52
CA CYS A 9 -3.39 7.84 -2.43
C CYS A 9 -4.24 9.00 -2.94
N ARG A 10 -5.58 8.87 -2.96
CA ARG A 10 -6.49 9.89 -3.47
C ARG A 10 -6.99 10.79 -2.35
N GLY A 11 -6.57 12.06 -2.40
CA GLY A 11 -7.01 13.07 -1.44
C GLY A 11 -8.46 13.53 -1.64
N LEU A 12 -8.95 14.35 -0.72
CA LEU A 12 -10.27 15.00 -0.80
C LEU A 12 -10.40 15.92 -2.03
N ASP A 13 -9.27 16.41 -2.54
CA ASP A 13 -9.15 17.14 -3.80
C ASP A 13 -9.25 16.25 -5.05
N ARG A 14 -9.53 14.95 -4.86
CA ARG A 14 -9.63 13.91 -5.89
C ARG A 14 -8.35 13.64 -6.68
N ARG A 15 -7.22 14.20 -6.25
CA ARG A 15 -5.92 13.98 -6.88
C ARG A 15 -5.24 12.76 -6.26
N VAL A 16 -4.66 11.92 -7.09
CA VAL A 16 -3.81 10.80 -6.66
C VAL A 16 -2.40 11.32 -6.50
N GLN A 17 -1.90 11.38 -5.26
CA GLN A 17 -0.58 11.91 -4.93
C GLN A 17 0.06 11.04 -3.82
N PRO A 18 0.77 9.95 -4.19
CA PRO A 18 1.44 9.07 -3.23
C PRO A 18 2.46 9.78 -2.34
N GLY A 19 3.09 10.86 -2.81
CA GLY A 19 3.99 11.68 -2.00
C GLY A 19 3.36 12.20 -0.71
N ARG A 20 2.05 12.52 -0.70
CA ARG A 20 1.35 12.93 0.54
C ARG A 20 1.33 11.82 1.59
N ILE A 21 1.26 10.58 1.13
CA ILE A 21 1.28 9.41 2.02
C ILE A 21 2.69 9.20 2.56
N VAL A 22 3.71 9.36 1.72
CA VAL A 22 5.12 9.33 2.13
C VAL A 22 5.40 10.37 3.21
N ASP A 23 4.98 11.63 3.01
CA ASP A 23 5.19 12.71 3.98
C ASP A 23 4.60 12.35 5.36
N ILE A 24 3.34 11.89 5.39
CA ILE A 24 2.65 11.50 6.62
C ILE A 24 3.35 10.31 7.32
N LEU A 25 3.67 9.26 6.55
CA LEU A 25 4.26 8.05 7.13
C LEU A 25 5.71 8.28 7.59
N GLY A 26 6.45 9.15 6.90
CA GLY A 26 7.81 9.56 7.26
C GLY A 26 7.84 10.35 8.57
N GLU A 27 6.88 11.24 8.81
CA GLU A 27 6.73 11.95 10.09
C GLU A 27 6.41 11.01 11.26
N ILE A 28 5.58 10.00 11.00
CA ILE A 28 5.18 9.01 12.01
C ILE A 28 6.37 8.11 12.40
N ASN A 29 7.23 7.75 11.44
CA ASN A 29 8.43 6.93 11.63
C ASN A 29 8.17 5.64 12.45
N ALA A 30 7.12 4.89 12.10
CA ALA A 30 6.80 3.64 12.78
C ALA A 30 7.59 2.45 12.20
N ASP A 31 7.93 1.48 13.05
CA ASP A 31 8.70 0.29 12.63
C ASP A 31 7.98 -0.58 11.60
N ILE A 32 6.65 -0.62 11.68
CA ILE A 32 5.75 -1.42 10.82
C ILE A 32 4.56 -0.55 10.42
N LEU A 33 4.29 -0.52 9.12
CA LEU A 33 3.19 0.20 8.49
C LEU A 33 2.27 -0.79 7.77
N ALA A 34 0.97 -0.76 8.06
CA ALA A 34 -0.04 -1.57 7.37
C ALA A 34 -0.98 -0.67 6.57
N LEU A 35 -0.87 -0.70 5.25
CA LEU A 35 -1.67 0.14 4.34
C LEU A 35 -2.81 -0.66 3.72
N GLN A 36 -3.98 -0.05 3.62
CA GLN A 36 -5.14 -0.61 2.92
C GLN A 36 -5.54 0.25 1.71
N GLU A 37 -6.24 -0.37 0.77
CA GLU A 37 -6.64 0.22 -0.52
C GLU A 37 -5.47 0.74 -1.36
N VAL A 38 -4.35 0.03 -1.33
CA VAL A 38 -3.20 0.34 -2.19
C VAL A 38 -3.50 -0.14 -3.61
N LEU A 39 -3.21 0.68 -4.62
CA LEU A 39 -3.30 0.31 -6.03
C LEU A 39 -1.92 0.45 -6.68
N SER A 40 -1.33 -0.67 -7.10
CA SER A 40 -0.04 -0.71 -7.78
C SER A 40 -0.20 -1.11 -9.24
N VAL A 41 0.03 -0.16 -10.16
CA VAL A 41 -0.01 -0.36 -11.61
C VAL A 41 1.41 -0.25 -12.16
N GLU A 42 2.08 -1.40 -12.31
CA GLU A 42 3.43 -1.50 -12.86
C GLU A 42 3.51 -0.94 -14.29
N GLY A 43 4.65 -0.33 -14.63
CA GLY A 43 4.94 0.17 -15.99
C GLY A 43 4.18 1.42 -16.44
N ARG A 44 3.25 1.96 -15.64
CA ARG A 44 2.48 3.16 -15.99
C ARG A 44 3.21 4.46 -15.64
N SER A 45 3.65 4.60 -14.39
CA SER A 45 4.54 5.65 -13.89
C SER A 45 5.11 5.19 -12.55
N ARG A 46 6.14 5.87 -12.04
CA ARG A 46 6.72 5.54 -10.73
C ARG A 46 5.68 5.60 -9.62
N GLU A 47 4.88 6.66 -9.59
CA GLU A 47 3.81 6.90 -8.61
C GLU A 47 2.58 5.99 -8.80
N ALA A 48 2.40 5.42 -9.99
CA ALA A 48 1.30 4.51 -10.25
C ALA A 48 1.51 3.15 -9.57
N ASP A 49 2.76 2.75 -9.34
CA ASP A 49 3.10 1.63 -8.46
C ASP A 49 3.22 2.13 -7.01
N GLN A 50 2.07 2.32 -6.36
CA GLN A 50 2.01 2.97 -5.05
C GLN A 50 2.82 2.24 -3.98
N ALA A 51 2.77 0.91 -3.94
CA ALA A 51 3.52 0.12 -2.96
C ALA A 51 5.04 0.31 -3.14
N GLN A 52 5.53 0.11 -4.36
CA GLN A 52 6.95 0.30 -4.70
C GLN A 52 7.40 1.73 -4.42
N PHE A 53 6.63 2.72 -4.87
CA PHE A 53 6.95 4.14 -4.67
C PHE A 53 7.08 4.49 -3.19
N ILE A 54 6.09 4.12 -2.35
CA ILE A 54 6.11 4.45 -0.92
C ILE A 54 7.27 3.73 -0.22
N ALA A 55 7.53 2.47 -0.58
CA ALA A 55 8.63 1.69 -0.03
C ALA A 55 10.00 2.32 -0.35
N GLU A 56 10.22 2.71 -1.61
CA GLU A 56 11.46 3.37 -2.04
C GLU A 56 11.68 4.70 -1.35
N GLU A 57 10.66 5.56 -1.28
CA GLU A 57 10.79 6.90 -0.68
C GLU A 57 11.05 6.84 0.84
N LEU A 58 10.53 5.82 1.53
CA LEU A 58 10.76 5.61 2.96
C LEU A 58 11.97 4.71 3.27
N GLY A 59 12.60 4.11 2.25
CA GLY A 59 13.72 3.17 2.44
C GLY A 59 13.31 1.88 3.16
N LEU A 60 12.11 1.37 2.89
CA LEU A 60 11.53 0.20 3.55
C LEU A 60 11.38 -0.98 2.58
N ASP A 61 11.43 -2.20 3.12
CA ASP A 61 10.94 -3.38 2.41
C ASP A 61 9.41 -3.44 2.51
N PHE A 62 8.77 -4.15 1.56
CA PHE A 62 7.32 -4.34 1.60
C PHE A 62 6.87 -5.73 1.20
N ALA A 63 5.69 -6.11 1.69
CA ALA A 63 4.94 -7.29 1.28
C ALA A 63 3.54 -6.89 0.83
N PHE A 64 3.12 -7.36 -0.35
CA PHE A 64 1.84 -7.00 -0.95
C PHE A 64 0.82 -8.14 -0.85
N GLY A 65 -0.25 -7.88 -0.11
CA GLY A 65 -1.45 -8.69 0.04
C GLY A 65 -2.50 -8.34 -1.01
N GLU A 66 -2.42 -8.92 -2.21
CA GLU A 66 -3.40 -8.63 -3.28
C GLU A 66 -4.77 -9.23 -2.97
N THR A 67 -5.78 -8.37 -2.92
CA THR A 67 -7.18 -8.74 -2.73
C THR A 67 -7.90 -8.91 -4.06
N ARG A 68 -7.58 -8.07 -5.05
CA ARG A 68 -8.13 -8.16 -6.41
C ARG A 68 -7.26 -7.41 -7.43
N HIS A 69 -7.52 -7.68 -8.71
CA HIS A 69 -7.00 -6.88 -9.80
C HIS A 69 -7.94 -5.69 -10.11
N LEU A 70 -7.41 -4.48 -10.25
CA LEU A 70 -8.18 -3.24 -10.48
C LEU A 70 -7.41 -2.29 -11.40
N ASN A 71 -8.06 -1.76 -12.44
CA ASN A 71 -7.49 -0.75 -13.36
C ASN A 71 -6.12 -1.14 -13.95
N GLY A 72 -5.91 -2.44 -14.22
CA GLY A 72 -4.66 -2.97 -14.76
C GLY A 72 -3.53 -3.12 -13.74
N GLY A 73 -3.84 -3.04 -12.44
CA GLY A 73 -2.87 -3.21 -11.36
C GLY A 73 -3.41 -4.01 -10.19
N ARG A 74 -2.52 -4.29 -9.24
CA ARG A 74 -2.80 -5.05 -8.02
C ARG A 74 -3.46 -4.12 -7.01
N TYR A 75 -4.56 -4.56 -6.41
CA TYR A 75 -5.26 -3.82 -5.37
C TYR A 75 -5.36 -4.63 -4.09
N GLY A 76 -4.99 -4.03 -2.97
CA GLY A 76 -5.09 -4.71 -1.67
C GLY A 76 -4.33 -4.03 -0.55
N ASN A 77 -3.78 -4.87 0.32
CA ASN A 77 -3.08 -4.47 1.53
C ASN A 77 -1.57 -4.51 1.32
N VAL A 78 -0.84 -3.63 2.01
CA VAL A 78 0.63 -3.61 1.98
C VAL A 78 1.17 -3.51 3.39
N ILE A 79 2.15 -4.34 3.72
CA ILE A 79 2.97 -4.17 4.92
C ILE A 79 4.30 -3.56 4.49
N LEU A 80 4.74 -2.48 5.15
CA LEU A 80 6.08 -1.92 5.00
C LEU A 80 6.84 -1.98 6.33
N THR A 81 8.13 -2.26 6.27
CA THR A 81 8.97 -2.46 7.46
C THR A 81 10.45 -2.35 7.10
N HIS A 82 11.29 -1.97 8.08
CA HIS A 82 12.75 -2.03 7.94
C HIS A 82 13.33 -3.39 8.35
N PHE A 83 12.51 -4.27 8.94
CA PHE A 83 12.89 -5.64 9.27
C PHE A 83 12.80 -6.55 8.03
N PRO A 84 13.71 -7.53 7.88
CA PRO A 84 13.68 -8.46 6.77
C PRO A 84 12.39 -9.29 6.77
N ILE A 85 11.71 -9.32 5.61
CA ILE A 85 10.50 -10.13 5.42
C ILE A 85 10.89 -11.53 4.97
N HIS A 86 10.90 -12.49 5.90
CA HIS A 86 11.26 -13.88 5.60
C HIS A 86 10.15 -14.67 4.90
N ILE A 87 8.89 -14.42 5.28
CA ILE A 87 7.72 -15.16 4.77
C ILE A 87 6.57 -14.18 4.61
N CYS A 88 5.93 -14.21 3.45
CA CYS A 88 4.65 -13.57 3.20
C CYS A 88 3.64 -14.62 2.73
N ARG A 89 2.43 -14.62 3.30
CA ARG A 89 1.33 -15.49 2.88
C ARG A 89 0.03 -14.69 2.85
N ASN A 90 -0.66 -14.77 1.73
CA ASN A 90 -1.98 -14.16 1.58
C ASN A 90 -3.04 -15.21 1.84
N TYR A 91 -4.00 -14.87 2.69
CA TYR A 91 -5.16 -15.70 2.98
C TYR A 91 -6.41 -14.97 2.53
N ASP A 92 -7.23 -15.63 1.72
CA ASP A 92 -8.55 -15.12 1.40
C ASP A 92 -9.46 -15.32 2.62
N ILE A 93 -9.86 -14.19 3.21
CA ILE A 93 -10.77 -14.13 4.37
C ILE A 93 -12.15 -13.58 3.99
N THR A 94 -12.46 -13.52 2.69
CA THR A 94 -13.73 -13.01 2.18
C THR A 94 -14.89 -13.82 2.74
N ALA A 95 -15.92 -13.13 3.22
CA ALA A 95 -17.18 -13.73 3.67
C ALA A 95 -18.32 -13.26 2.77
N MET A 96 -19.20 -14.18 2.35
CA MET A 96 -20.36 -13.82 1.54
C MET A 96 -21.19 -12.72 2.20
N GLY A 97 -21.52 -11.68 1.43
CA GLY A 97 -22.31 -10.54 1.88
C GLY A 97 -21.53 -9.46 2.63
N ARG A 98 -20.20 -9.53 2.68
CA ARG A 98 -19.33 -8.45 3.17
C ARG A 98 -18.33 -8.01 2.10
N GLU A 99 -17.98 -6.73 2.12
CA GLU A 99 -16.89 -6.25 1.28
C GLU A 99 -15.56 -6.89 1.74
N PRO A 100 -14.71 -7.32 0.78
CA PRO A 100 -13.35 -7.80 1.04
C PRO A 100 -12.34 -6.67 1.30
#